data_AF-A0A967WWL8-F1
#
_entry.id   AF-A0A967WWL8-F1
#
_cell.length_a   1.000
_cell.length_b   1.000
_cell.length_c   1.000
_cell.angle_alpha   90.00
_cell.angle_beta   90.00
_cell.angle_gamma   90.00
#
_symmetry.space_group_name_H-M   'P 1'
#
loop_
_entity.id
_entity.type
_entity.pdbx_description
1 polymer ?
#
loop_
_entity_poly.entity_id
_entity_poly.type
_entity_poly.pdbx_seq_one_letter_code
_entity_poly.pdbx_strand_id
1 'polypeptide(L)' 'DLSDIMFVCTSNSMNIPDALLDRMEIIRIPGYTEDEKVNIARRYLLPKQLKANGLKEEELSLSEETL' A
#
# COMPACT_ATOMS: atom_id res chain seq x y z
N ASP A 1 10.06 24.88 18.01
CA ASP A 1 10.47 23.52 18.40
C ASP A 1 9.61 22.53 17.62
N LEU A 2 10.19 21.46 17.08
CA LEU A 2 9.49 20.43 16.30
C LEU A 2 9.73 19.03 16.89
N SER A 3 10.20 18.96 18.14
CA SER A 3 10.55 17.72 18.85
C SER A 3 9.44 16.67 18.85
N ASP A 4 8.18 17.10 18.90
CA ASP A 4 7.02 16.22 19.08
C ASP A 4 6.33 15.86 17.73
N ILE A 5 6.92 16.27 16.61
CA ILE A 5 6.38 15.98 15.28
C ILE A 5 6.94 14.66 14.75
N MET A 6 6.05 13.75 14.38
CA MET A 6 6.43 12.52 13.68
C MET A 6 6.66 12.81 12.19
N PHE A 7 7.87 12.58 11.73
CA PHE A 7 8.22 12.66 10.31
C PHE A 7 8.18 11.28 9.66
N VAL A 8 7.53 11.19 8.50
CA VAL A 8 7.48 9.97 7.68
C VAL A 8 7.86 10.32 6.25
N CYS A 9 8.80 9.57 5.68
CA CYS A 9 9.28 9.75 4.31
C CYS A 9 9.20 8.43 3.54
N THR A 10 8.98 8.50 2.22
CA THR A 10 8.94 7.32 1.34
C THR A 10 9.97 7.46 0.22
N SER A 11 10.65 6.36 -0.10
CA SER A 11 11.58 6.28 -1.24
C SER A 11 11.48 4.92 -1.92
N ASN A 12 11.70 4.89 -3.22
CA ASN A 12 11.77 3.65 -4.02
C ASN A 12 13.21 3.09 -4.12
N SER A 13 14.21 3.85 -3.69
CA SER A 13 15.63 3.46 -3.76
C SER A 13 16.43 3.98 -2.56
N MET A 14 17.62 3.44 -2.36
CA MET A 14 18.56 3.87 -1.30
C MET A 14 19.45 5.04 -1.73
N ASN A 15 19.19 5.67 -2.87
CA ASN A 15 19.93 6.84 -3.37
C ASN A 15 19.51 8.12 -2.62
N ILE A 16 19.72 8.13 -1.30
CA ILE A 16 19.38 9.23 -0.38
C ILE A 16 20.70 9.80 0.15
N PRO A 17 20.86 11.13 0.26
CA PRO A 17 22.06 11.73 0.83
C PRO A 17 22.35 11.23 2.26
N ASP A 18 23.60 10.87 2.53
CA ASP A 18 24.04 10.32 3.83
C ASP A 18 23.64 11.18 5.03
N ALA A 19 23.66 12.51 4.88
CA ALA A 19 23.26 13.46 5.92
C ALA A 19 21.79 13.32 6.38
N LEU A 20 20.91 12.83 5.50
CA LEU A 20 19.52 12.52 5.83
C LEU A 20 19.39 11.09 6.34
N LEU A 21 20.17 10.16 5.77
CA LEU A 21 20.17 8.75 6.13
C LEU A 21 20.50 8.56 7.62
N ASP A 22 21.50 9.28 8.13
CA ASP A 22 21.93 9.23 9.53
C ASP A 22 20.86 9.71 10.54
N ARG A 23 19.79 10.34 10.06
CA ARG A 23 18.70 10.90 10.87
C ARG A 23 17.39 10.14 10.70
N MET A 24 17.39 9.05 9.93
CA MET A 24 16.19 8.28 9.59
C MET A 24 16.31 6.83 10.03
N GLU A 25 15.21 6.28 10.52
CA GLU A 25 15.06 4.83 10.62
C GLU A 25 14.53 4.31 9.28
N ILE A 26 15.18 3.28 8.73
CA ILE A 26 14.84 2.73 7.42
C ILE A 26 14.04 1.45 7.60
N ILE A 27 12.78 1.49 7.14
CA ILE A 27 11.91 0.32 7.09
C ILE A 27 11.75 -0.10 5.63
N ARG A 28 12.24 -1.30 5.30
CA ARG A 28 12.08 -1.87 3.95
C ARG A 28 10.75 -2.58 3.82
N ILE A 29 9.90 -2.10 2.93
CA ILE A 29 8.62 -2.73 2.60
C ILE A 29 8.84 -3.66 1.39
N PRO A 30 8.78 -5.00 1.57
CA PRO A 30 8.90 -5.92 0.45
C PRO A 30 7.64 -5.88 -0.44
N GLY A 31 7.78 -6.41 -1.65
CA GLY A 31 6.62 -6.68 -2.49
C GLY A 31 5.78 -7.85 -1.94
N TYR A 32 4.58 -7.99 -2.49
CA TYR A 32 3.63 -9.02 -2.10
C TYR A 32 3.77 -10.30 -2.93
N THR A 33 3.54 -11.45 -2.29
CA THR A 33 3.31 -12.73 -2.98
C THR A 33 1.99 -12.71 -3.76
N GLU A 34 1.75 -13.72 -4.61
CA GLU A 34 0.48 -13.84 -5.33
C GLU A 34 -0.71 -13.99 -4.37
N ASP A 35 -0.61 -14.89 -3.38
CA ASP A 35 -1.64 -15.08 -2.36
C ASP A 35 -1.91 -13.80 -1.56
N GLU A 36 -0.86 -13.02 -1.25
CA GLU A 36 -1.02 -11.73 -0.57
C GLU A 36 -1.74 -10.72 -1.48
N LYS A 37 -1.43 -10.68 -2.77
CA LYS A 37 -2.12 -9.81 -3.74
C LYS A 37 -3.59 -10.16 -3.87
N VAL A 38 -3.94 -11.44 -3.97
CA VAL A 38 -5.35 -11.89 -4.02
C VAL A 38 -6.10 -11.44 -2.78
N ASN A 39 -5.50 -11.62 -1.60
CA ASN A 39 -6.09 -11.16 -0.33
C ASN A 39 -6.25 -9.64 -0.26
N ILE A 40 -5.26 -8.87 -0.70
CA ILE A 40 -5.33 -7.40 -0.76
C ILE A 40 -6.41 -6.96 -1.75
N ALA A 41 -6.48 -7.60 -2.91
CA ALA A 41 -7.44 -7.28 -3.95
C ALA A 41 -8.88 -7.50 -3.46
N ARG A 42 -9.15 -8.66 -2.86
CA ARG A 42 -10.46 -9.01 -2.32
C ARG A 42 -10.89 -8.11 -1.16
N ARG A 43 -9.98 -7.82 -0.22
CA ARG A 43 -10.32 -7.06 1.00
C ARG A 43 -10.40 -5.55 0.78
N TYR A 44 -9.57 -5.01 -0.11
CA TYR A 44 -9.40 -3.55 -0.21
C TYR A 44 -9.62 -3.01 -1.62
N LEU A 45 -9.05 -3.64 -2.65
CA LEU A 45 -9.10 -3.06 -4.00
C LEU A 45 -10.48 -3.20 -4.64
N LEU A 46 -11.09 -4.39 -4.57
CA LEU A 46 -12.40 -4.65 -5.17
C LEU A 46 -13.51 -3.77 -4.55
N PRO A 47 -13.68 -3.69 -3.22
CA PRO A 47 -14.67 -2.79 -2.62
C PRO A 47 -14.41 -1.32 -2.96
N LYS A 48 -13.14 -0.90 -3.01
CA LYS A 48 -12.76 0.47 -3.39
C LYS A 48 -13.16 0.78 -4.83
N GLN A 49 -12.95 -0.16 -5.75
CA GLN A 49 -13.34 0.02 -7.15
C GLN A 49 -14.84 -0.03 -7.36
N LEU A 50 -15.57 -0.94 -6.71
CA LEU A 50 -17.04 -0.96 -6.76
C LEU A 50 -17.63 0.39 -6.34
N LYS A 51 -17.16 0.92 -5.20
CA LYS A 51 -17.56 2.22 -4.70
C LYS A 51 -17.21 3.36 -5.66
N ALA A 52 -15.99 3.37 -6.21
CA ALA A 52 -15.53 4.40 -7.13
C ALA A 52 -16.34 4.42 -8.44
N ASN A 53 -16.85 3.27 -8.86
CA ASN A 53 -17.66 3.12 -10.08
C ASN A 53 -19.18 3.12 -9.80
N GLY A 54 -19.61 3.32 -8.55
CA GLY A 54 -21.02 3.38 -8.16
C GLY A 54 -21.77 2.04 -8.23
N LEU A 55 -21.05 0.92 -8.27
CA LEU A 55 -21.63 -0.41 -8.32
C LEU A 55 -21.96 -0.93 -6.92
N LYS A 56 -23.06 -1.67 -6.81
CA LYS A 56 -23.40 -2.44 -5.61
C LYS A 56 -22.65 -3.77 -5.62
N GLU A 57 -22.42 -4.35 -4.44
CA GLU A 57 -21.69 -5.64 -4.31
C GLU A 57 -22.39 -6.79 -5.06
N GLU A 58 -23.70 -6.73 -5.20
CA GLU A 58 -24.53 -7.72 -5.88
C GLU A 58 -24.53 -7.56 -7.41
N GLU A 59 -24.04 -6.44 -7.94
CA GLU A 59 -23.99 -6.17 -9.39
C GLU A 59 -22.72 -6.73 -10.06
N LEU A 60 -21.67 -7.01 -9.26
CA LEU A 60 -20.42 -7.56 -9.76
C LEU A 60 -19.79 -8.49 -8.72
N SER A 61 -19.62 -9.75 -9.10
CA SER A 61 -18.84 -10.73 -8.33
C SER A 61 -17.66 -11.21 -9.16
N LEU A 62 -16.47 -11.26 -8.56
CA LEU A 62 -15.27 -11.83 -9.16
C LEU A 62 -14.90 -13.11 -8.39
N SER A 63 -14.61 -14.19 -9.12
CA SER A 63 -14.09 -15.41 -8.53
C SER A 63 -12.62 -15.24 -8.15
N GLU A 64 -12.15 -16.06 -7.21
CA GLU A 64 -10.77 -16.03 -6.73
C GLU A 64 -9.77 -16.39 -7.84
N GLU A 65 -10.16 -17.25 -8.79
CA GLU A 65 -9.37 -17.58 -9.98
C GLU A 65 -9.18 -16.40 -10.96
N THR A 66 -10.03 -15.38 -10.84
CA THR A 66 -9.96 -14.16 -11.65
C THR A 66 -9.17 -13.04 -10.97
N LEU A 67 -8.92 -13.15 -9.66
CA LEU A 67 -8.19 -12.18 -8.83
C LEU A 67 -6.70 -12.53 -8.74
#